data_AF-A0A2I0FD84-F1
#
_entry.id   AF-A0A2I0FD84-F1
#
_cell.length_a   1.000
_cell.length_b   1.000
_cell.length_c   1.000
_cell.angle_alpha   90.00
_cell.angle_beta   90.00
_cell.angle_gamma   90.00
#
_symmetry.space_group_name_H-M   'P 1'
#
loop_
_entity.id
_entity.type
_entity.pdbx_description
1 polymer ?
#
loop_
_entity_poly.entity_id
_entity_poly.type
_entity_poly.pdbx_seq_one_letter_code
_entity_poly.pdbx_strand_id
1 'polypeptide(L)' 'MDFYTLALGLFMFCHGGYILVTRAKAKHQKARLDFMTKALGRPFGFTIYSLIYVVLPIVFGAYISYAGINNVPLSALFAG' A
#
# COMPACT_ATOMS: atom_id res chain seq x y z
N MET A 1 8.71 2.05 -22.38
CA MET A 1 8.25 1.75 -21.01
C MET A 1 7.42 2.95 -20.56
N ASP A 2 6.28 2.75 -19.89
CA ASP A 2 5.52 3.91 -19.40
C ASP A 2 6.08 4.37 -18.04
N PHE A 3 6.84 5.46 -18.08
CA PHE A 3 7.58 5.95 -16.91
C PHE A 3 6.67 6.46 -15.79
N TYR A 4 5.54 7.07 -16.12
CA TYR A 4 4.62 7.60 -15.10
C TYR A 4 3.91 6.48 -14.35
N THR A 5 3.47 5.44 -15.08
CA THR A 5 2.87 4.25 -14.50
C THR A 5 3.88 3.51 -13.63
N LEU A 6 5.10 3.31 -14.13
CA LEU A 6 6.17 2.67 -13.35
C LEU A 6 6.52 3.46 -12.07
N ALA A 7 6.67 4.78 -12.17
CA ALA A 7 7.00 5.64 -11.03
C ALA A 7 5.91 5.59 -9.94
N LEU A 8 4.64 5.58 -10.33
CA LEU A 8 3.53 5.44 -9.39
C LEU A 8 3.55 4.07 -8.70
N GLY A 9 3.79 2.99 -9.47
CA GLY A 9 3.88 1.64 -8.92
C GLY A 9 4.99 1.51 -7.89
N LEU A 10 6.19 2.01 -8.20
CA LEU A 10 7.33 2.01 -7.28
C LEU A 10 7.07 2.89 -6.06
N PHE A 11 6.43 4.05 -6.22
CA PHE A 11 6.05 4.91 -5.11
C PHE A 11 5.11 4.19 -4.14
N MET A 12 4.07 3.52 -4.64
CA MET A 12 3.12 2.77 -3.82
C MET A 12 3.78 1.58 -3.11
N PHE A 13 4.68 0.89 -3.79
CA PHE A 13 5.47 -0.20 -3.21
C PHE A 13 6.36 0.28 -2.06
N CYS A 14 7.12 1.36 -2.29
CA CYS A 14 7.94 2.00 -1.26
C CYS A 14 7.12 2.53 -0.09
N HIS A 15 5.95 3.11 -0.35
CA HIS A 15 5.03 3.60 0.68
C HIS A 15 4.50 2.45 1.57
N GLY A 16 4.10 1.33 0.97
CA GLY A 16 3.69 0.14 1.73
C GLY A 16 4.83 -0.40 2.61
N GLY A 17 6.06 -0.45 2.07
CA GLY A 17 7.25 -0.81 2.83
C GLY A 17 7.55 0.16 3.99
N TYR A 18 7.42 1.47 3.75
CA TYR A 18 7.56 2.50 4.77
C TYR A 18 6.59 2.28 5.93
N ILE A 19 5.33 1.95 5.64
CA ILE A 19 4.34 1.66 6.69
C ILE A 19 4.71 0.40 7.47
N LEU A 20 5.16 -0.67 6.81
CA LEU A 20 5.60 -1.89 7.49
C LEU A 20 6.69 -1.60 8.54
N VAL A 21 7.65 -0.74 8.20
CA VAL A 21 8.79 -0.39 9.07
C VAL A 21 8.38 0.63 10.15
N THR A 22 7.54 1.61 9.80
CA THR A 22 7.21 2.73 10.70
C THR A 22 5.98 2.52 11.55
N ARG A 23 5.15 1.50 11.31
CA ARG A 23 3.92 1.23 12.10
C ARG A 23 4.14 1.16 13.61
N ALA A 24 5.33 0.73 14.05
CA ALA A 24 5.68 0.62 15.46
C ALA A 24 6.27 1.91 16.06
N LYS A 25 6.81 2.81 15.23
CA LYS A 25 7.58 4.00 15.67
C LYS A 25 6.85 5.32 15.41
N ALA A 26 6.06 5.41 14.35
CA ALA A 26 5.39 6.63 13.94
C ALA A 26 4.07 6.83 14.71
N LYS A 27 3.97 7.92 15.46
CA LYS A 27 2.83 8.24 16.33
C LYS A 27 1.47 8.23 15.59
N HIS A 28 1.46 8.68 14.33
CA HIS A 28 0.26 8.69 13.49
C HIS A 28 -0.16 7.29 13.01
N GLN A 29 0.80 6.42 12.67
CA GLN A 29 0.53 5.03 12.30
C GLN A 29 0.03 4.24 13.53
N LYS A 30 0.65 4.47 14.68
CA LYS A 30 0.23 3.88 15.95
C LYS A 30 -1.20 4.28 16.33
N ALA A 31 -1.57 5.55 16.19
CA ALA A 31 -2.93 6.00 16.45
C ALA A 31 -3.98 5.29 15.57
N ARG A 32 -3.67 5.04 14.29
CA ARG A 32 -4.55 4.29 13.38
C ARG A 32 -4.66 2.81 13.77
N LEU A 33 -3.52 2.19 14.12
CA LEU A 33 -3.50 0.81 14.59
C LEU A 33 -4.26 0.65 15.91
N ASP A 34 -4.08 1.59 16.85
CA ASP A 34 -4.78 1.63 18.14
C ASP A 34 -6.30 1.81 17.94
N PHE A 35 -6.72 2.63 16.97
CA PHE A 35 -8.14 2.77 16.61
C PHE A 35 -8.72 1.44 16.09
N MET A 36 -8.05 0.79 15.13
CA MET A 36 -8.53 -0.46 14.55
C MET A 36 -8.51 -1.62 15.56
N THR A 37 -7.51 -1.68 16.42
CA THR A 37 -7.41 -2.71 17.48
C THR A 37 -8.43 -2.49 18.60
N LYS A 38 -8.81 -1.24 18.90
CA LYS A 38 -9.94 -0.94 19.81
C LYS A 38 -11.29 -1.33 19.20
N ALA A 39 -11.49 -1.09 17.90
CA ALA A 39 -12.76 -1.38 17.23
C ALA A 39 -12.99 -2.88 16.97
N LEU A 40 -11.94 -3.63 16.61
CA LEU A 40 -12.05 -5.00 16.11
C LEU A 40 -11.36 -6.04 17.02
N GLY A 41 -10.74 -5.62 18.12
CA GLY A 41 -9.89 -6.46 18.96
C GLY A 41 -8.44 -6.54 18.46
N ARG A 42 -7.52 -6.92 19.35
CA ARG A 42 -6.06 -6.91 19.06
C ARG A 42 -5.63 -7.75 17.84
N PRO A 43 -5.94 -9.05 17.74
CA PRO A 43 -5.47 -9.86 16.62
C PRO A 43 -6.13 -9.42 15.30
N PHE A 44 -7.42 -9.12 15.33
CA PHE A 44 -8.18 -8.77 14.13
C PHE A 44 -7.83 -7.36 13.61
N GLY A 45 -7.73 -6.37 14.50
CA GLY A 45 -7.36 -5.01 14.13
C GLY A 45 -5.96 -4.90 13.55
N PHE A 46 -5.00 -5.67 14.06
CA PHE A 46 -3.64 -5.71 13.50
C PHE A 46 -3.59 -6.36 12.11
N THR A 47 -4.33 -7.46 11.92
CA THR A 47 -4.41 -8.15 10.62
C THR A 47 -5.05 -7.27 9.56
N ILE A 48 -6.20 -6.65 9.87
CA ILE A 48 -6.87 -5.75 8.90
C ILE A 48 -6.00 -4.51 8.63
N TYR A 49 -5.38 -3.94 9.66
CA TYR A 49 -4.44 -2.83 9.45
C TYR A 49 -3.31 -3.22 8.50
N SER A 50 -2.68 -4.37 8.72
CA SER A 50 -1.59 -4.85 7.87
C SER A 50 -2.06 -5.17 6.46
N LEU A 51 -3.25 -5.74 6.29
CA LEU A 51 -3.84 -5.99 4.97
C LEU A 51 -4.08 -4.69 4.19
N ILE A 52 -4.75 -3.72 4.81
CA ILE A 52 -5.17 -2.49 4.13
C ILE A 52 -3.99 -1.54 3.90
N TYR A 53 -3.13 -1.37 4.90
CA TYR A 53 -2.10 -0.32 4.85
C TYR A 53 -0.72 -0.82 4.43
N VAL A 54 -0.51 -2.14 4.33
CA VAL A 54 0.78 -2.71 3.92
C VAL A 54 0.62 -3.63 2.72
N VAL A 55 -0.17 -4.70 2.84
CA VAL A 55 -0.29 -5.70 1.77
C VAL A 55 -0.89 -5.07 0.52
N LEU A 56 -2.00 -4.33 0.66
CA LEU A 56 -2.71 -3.75 -0.48
C LEU A 56 -1.84 -2.73 -1.24
N PRO A 57 -1.15 -1.75 -0.62
CA PRO A 57 -0.25 -0.85 -1.33
C PRO A 57 0.94 -1.56 -1.98
N ILE A 58 1.50 -2.60 -1.35
CA ILE A 58 2.62 -3.36 -1.90
C ILE A 58 2.18 -4.14 -3.14
N VAL A 59 1.08 -4.90 -3.05
CA VAL A 59 0.56 -5.71 -4.16
C VAL A 59 0.12 -4.80 -5.31
N PHE A 60 -0.58 -3.71 -5.00
CA PHE A 60 -1.04 -2.76 -6.00
C PHE A 60 0.14 -2.01 -6.66
N GLY A 61 1.14 -1.60 -5.88
CA GLY A 61 2.38 -1.02 -6.40
C GLY A 61 3.15 -1.97 -7.30
N ALA A 62 3.24 -3.26 -6.94
CA ALA A 62 3.87 -4.29 -7.77
C ALA A 62 3.11 -4.50 -9.09
N TYR A 63 1.78 -4.56 -9.04
CA TYR A 63 0.92 -4.69 -10.22
C TYR A 63 1.08 -3.51 -11.18
N ILE A 64 1.02 -2.27 -10.66
CA ILE A 64 1.21 -1.06 -11.47
C ILE A 64 2.64 -1.00 -12.03
N SER A 65 3.65 -1.38 -11.25
CA SER A 65 5.04 -1.40 -11.73
C SER A 65 5.20 -2.38 -12.90
N TYR A 66 4.60 -3.58 -12.80
CA TYR A 66 4.58 -4.56 -13.88
C TYR A 66 3.87 -4.01 -15.13
N ALA A 67 2.74 -3.31 -14.96
CA ALA A 67 2.04 -2.66 -16.08
C ALA A 67 2.92 -1.57 -16.76
N GLY A 68 3.64 -0.76 -15.98
CA GLY A 68 4.57 0.24 -16.50
C GLY A 68 5.74 -0.35 -17.30
N ILE A 69 6.30 -1.48 -16.83
CA ILE A 69 7.32 -2.25 -17.58
C ILE A 69 6.76 -2.71 -18.94
N ASN A 70 5.48 -3.11 -18.98
CA ASN A 70 4.80 -3.56 -20.19
C ASN A 70 4.23 -2.43 -21.06
N ASN A 71 4.61 -1.16 -20.84
CA ASN A 71 4.10 0.01 -21.58
C ASN A 71 2.59 0.25 -21.47
N VAL A 72 1.92 -0.28 -20.46
CA VAL A 72 0.50 -0.01 -20.25
C VAL A 72 0.37 1.35 -19.56
N PRO A 73 -0.33 2.33 -20.17
CA PRO A 73 -0.52 3.64 -19.56
C PRO A 73 -1.53 3.56 -18.42
N LEU A 74 -1.34 4.39 -17.39
CA LEU A 74 -2.17 4.39 -16.19
C LEU A 74 -3.67 4.56 -16.49
N SER A 75 -4.02 5.38 -17.48
CA SER A 75 -5.41 5.59 -17.90
C SER A 75 -6.09 4.30 -18.34
N ALA A 76 -5.37 3.40 -19.03
CA ALA A 76 -5.92 2.12 -19.48
C ALA A 76 -6.18 1.13 -18.34
N LEU A 77 -5.49 1.26 -17.21
CA LEU A 77 -5.72 0.42 -16.03
C LEU A 77 -7.01 0.78 -15.27
N PHE A 78 -7.53 1.99 -15.45
CA PHE A 78 -8.70 2.50 -14.74
C PHE A 78 -9.88 2.86 -15.65
N ALA A 79 -9.76 2.67 -16.97
CA ALA A 79 -10.80 2.98 -17.96
C ALA A 79 -11.89 1.90 -18.05
N GLY A 80 -12.31 1.33 -16.92
CA GLY A 80 -13.38 0.33 -16.85
C GLY A 80 -14.66 0.79 -17.53
#